data_AF-A0A9N9QJD0-F1
#
_entry.id   AF-A0A9N9QJD0-F1
#
_cell.length_a   1.000
_cell.length_b   1.000
_cell.length_c   1.000
_cell.angle_alpha   90.00
_cell.angle_beta   90.00
_cell.angle_gamma   90.00
#
_symmetry.space_group_name_H-M   'P 1'
#
loop_
_entity.id
_entity.type
_entity.pdbx_description
1 polymer ?
#
loop_
_entity_poly.entity_id
_entity_poly.type
_entity_poly.pdbx_seq_one_letter_code
_entity_poly.pdbx_strand_id
1 'polypeptide(L)'
;MHHLRHEYNGRGNLFLEEHIEKKNPIHLFEKWYQAGKGDPKTVEPNAVFLTSCTKDGYPSGRVVLLKRFGKEGFTFSPHFNSRIGNDFEENPKAALTFYWEHFSRSVRVEGDVEKASLSEGEENFRKRPYEHQIAALLSDQSQPAESRKDLQKKGSELMQQFKIGEVPKPSQWGAYLLRPHLIEFWQGQTDRLHDRIRFRIPKEGEPDNVLTKQGLQRGFQGGGKLLLEEEIIKKDPSDLFRKWYEEVKEDPRTEEPTAMYLSTCTKDGVPSGRLVLLNEFGAEGFKFFTHYISRKGQELKENPRAAITFNWIHFSREVRVEGDVEKLPDDVSDVVFSQRPYFRQIGTLSSNQSKPVASRDVLVDRERRLKKHFKEGRVPRPDFWGGYLLKPKIFEFWQGHADHLHDRIRFRFPVSNEPDGVLTKQGENGWIYERLYP
;
A
#
# COMPACT_ATOMS: atom_id res chain seq x y z
N MET A 1 26.09 -11.18 -5.98
CA MET A 1 25.21 -10.13 -5.43
C MET A 1 24.42 -9.55 -6.60
N HIS A 2 23.10 -9.76 -6.67
CA HIS A 2 22.28 -9.20 -7.75
C HIS A 2 21.50 -8.00 -7.21
N HIS A 3 21.79 -6.80 -7.68
CA HIS A 3 21.01 -5.60 -7.42
C HIS A 3 19.65 -5.71 -8.15
N LEU A 4 18.54 -5.70 -7.40
CA LEU A 4 17.18 -5.97 -7.92
C LEU A 4 16.45 -4.73 -8.51
N ARG A 5 17.13 -3.60 -8.75
CA ARG A 5 16.47 -2.30 -9.01
C ARG A 5 16.61 -1.82 -10.46
N HIS A 6 15.50 -1.44 -11.09
CA HIS A 6 15.46 -0.85 -12.43
C HIS A 6 15.48 0.72 -12.39
N GLU A 7 15.66 1.36 -13.55
CA GLU A 7 15.63 2.83 -13.72
C GLU A 7 14.23 3.34 -14.07
N TYR A 8 13.87 4.56 -13.64
CA TYR A 8 12.58 5.19 -14.00
C TYR A 8 12.59 5.73 -15.43
N ASN A 9 11.43 5.77 -16.10
CA ASN A 9 11.28 6.31 -17.45
C ASN A 9 11.46 7.85 -17.52
N GLY A 10 12.38 8.32 -18.38
CA GLY A 10 12.43 9.63 -19.08
C GLY A 10 12.47 10.96 -18.29
N ARG A 11 13.50 11.79 -18.50
CA ARG A 11 13.68 13.16 -17.93
C ARG A 11 12.66 14.23 -18.40
N GLY A 12 11.61 13.86 -19.14
CA GLY A 12 10.72 14.79 -19.85
C GLY A 12 9.45 15.23 -19.10
N ASN A 13 9.09 14.58 -17.99
CA ASN A 13 7.80 14.78 -17.30
C ASN A 13 7.97 15.56 -15.98
N LEU A 14 8.40 16.82 -16.05
CA LEU A 14 8.52 17.67 -14.86
C LEU A 14 7.15 18.01 -14.27
N PHE A 15 7.01 17.89 -12.95
CA PHE A 15 5.79 18.24 -12.22
C PHE A 15 6.05 19.41 -11.27
N LEU A 16 5.95 20.62 -11.81
CA LEU A 16 6.24 21.89 -11.12
C LEU A 16 4.96 22.60 -10.68
N GLU A 17 5.07 23.54 -9.74
CA GLU A 17 3.91 24.26 -9.22
C GLU A 17 3.21 25.08 -10.32
N GLU A 18 3.98 25.68 -11.22
CA GLU A 18 3.46 26.42 -12.38
C GLU A 18 2.67 25.55 -13.38
N HIS A 19 2.86 24.22 -13.34
CA HIS A 19 2.09 23.28 -14.18
C HIS A 19 0.72 22.93 -13.57
N ILE A 20 0.42 23.42 -12.36
CA ILE A 20 -0.86 23.19 -11.68
C ILE A 20 -1.85 24.30 -12.08
N GLU A 21 -2.70 23.99 -13.06
CA GLU A 21 -3.75 24.90 -13.58
C GLU A 21 -4.70 25.43 -12.48
N LYS A 22 -5.08 24.56 -11.53
CA LYS A 22 -5.90 24.94 -10.37
C LYS A 22 -5.26 24.40 -9.11
N LYS A 23 -4.97 25.28 -8.14
CA LYS A 23 -4.39 24.94 -6.81
C LYS A 23 -5.41 24.27 -5.88
N ASN A 24 -6.09 23.26 -6.40
CA ASN A 24 -7.09 22.44 -5.74
C ASN A 24 -6.63 20.98 -5.85
N PRO A 25 -6.30 20.32 -4.73
CA PRO A 25 -5.74 18.97 -4.75
C PRO A 25 -6.72 17.91 -5.26
N ILE A 26 -8.03 18.08 -5.05
CA ILE A 26 -9.02 17.12 -5.54
C ILE A 26 -9.14 17.19 -7.07
N HIS A 27 -9.09 18.39 -7.65
CA HIS A 27 -9.07 18.57 -9.09
C HIS A 27 -7.80 18.00 -9.73
N LEU A 28 -6.65 18.19 -9.08
CA LEU A 28 -5.40 17.60 -9.56
C LEU A 28 -5.42 16.07 -9.47
N PHE A 29 -5.96 15.51 -8.38
CA PHE A 29 -6.18 14.07 -8.23
C PHE A 29 -7.06 13.53 -9.35
N GLU A 30 -8.18 14.19 -9.63
CA GLU A 30 -9.10 13.84 -10.72
C GLU A 30 -8.38 13.78 -12.07
N LYS A 31 -7.57 14.80 -12.40
CA LYS A 31 -6.78 14.81 -13.65
C LYS A 31 -5.85 13.61 -13.75
N TRP A 32 -5.13 13.27 -12.69
CA TRP A 32 -4.22 12.11 -12.66
C TRP A 32 -4.97 10.79 -12.72
N TYR A 33 -6.09 10.69 -12.00
CA TYR A 33 -6.97 9.53 -12.01
C TYR A 33 -7.56 9.28 -13.41
N GLN A 34 -8.06 10.30 -14.10
CA GLN A 34 -8.61 10.15 -15.46
C GLN A 34 -7.54 9.74 -16.46
N ALA A 35 -6.30 10.24 -16.31
CA ALA A 35 -5.17 9.77 -17.13
C ALA A 35 -4.89 8.28 -16.91
N GLY A 36 -4.85 7.82 -15.66
CA GLY A 36 -4.74 6.40 -15.34
C GLY A 36 -5.92 5.58 -15.88
N LYS A 37 -7.14 6.10 -15.77
CA LYS A 37 -8.34 5.42 -16.29
C LYS A 37 -8.38 5.28 -17.80
N GLY A 38 -7.84 6.26 -18.52
CA GLY A 38 -7.74 6.26 -19.99
C GLY A 38 -6.56 5.46 -20.55
N ASP A 39 -5.63 5.02 -19.70
CA ASP A 39 -4.44 4.28 -20.12
C ASP A 39 -4.71 2.76 -20.18
N PRO A 40 -4.55 2.12 -21.35
CA PRO A 40 -4.80 0.68 -21.49
C PRO A 40 -3.84 -0.20 -20.70
N LYS A 41 -2.69 0.33 -20.24
CA LYS A 41 -1.76 -0.42 -19.38
C LYS A 41 -2.13 -0.38 -17.90
N THR A 42 -3.01 0.52 -17.50
CA THR A 42 -3.45 0.65 -16.10
C THR A 42 -4.63 -0.29 -15.85
N VAL A 43 -4.39 -1.40 -15.14
CA VAL A 43 -5.39 -2.47 -14.93
C VAL A 43 -6.49 -2.07 -13.94
N GLU A 44 -6.18 -1.30 -12.89
CA GLU A 44 -7.17 -0.83 -11.90
C GLU A 44 -6.84 0.59 -11.38
N PRO A 45 -7.32 1.65 -12.06
CA PRO A 45 -6.93 3.03 -11.74
C PRO A 45 -7.47 3.53 -10.39
N ASN A 46 -8.51 2.89 -9.82
CA ASN A 46 -9.09 3.24 -8.53
C ASN A 46 -8.60 2.36 -7.37
N ALA A 47 -7.66 1.44 -7.62
CA ALA A 47 -6.98 0.71 -6.56
C ALA A 47 -6.17 1.67 -5.70
N VAL A 48 -6.30 1.53 -4.39
CA VAL A 48 -5.64 2.39 -3.42
C VAL A 48 -5.15 1.60 -2.23
N PHE A 49 -3.89 1.83 -1.84
CA PHE A 49 -3.33 1.24 -0.63
C PHE A 49 -3.83 2.01 0.59
N LEU A 50 -4.61 1.36 1.43
CA LEU A 50 -5.12 1.90 2.68
C LEU A 50 -4.21 1.49 3.83
N THR A 51 -3.79 2.46 4.62
CA THR A 51 -2.97 2.30 5.83
C THR A 51 -3.77 2.75 7.05
N SER A 52 -3.89 1.87 8.03
CA SER A 52 -4.47 2.13 9.36
C SER A 52 -3.46 1.75 10.44
N CYS A 53 -3.76 2.05 11.69
CA CYS A 53 -3.03 1.48 12.81
C CYS A 53 -3.91 1.38 14.04
N THR A 54 -3.60 0.42 14.92
CA THR A 54 -4.22 0.34 16.25
C THR A 54 -3.86 1.58 17.06
N LYS A 55 -4.62 1.83 18.14
CA LYS A 55 -4.32 2.91 19.10
C LYS A 55 -2.92 2.80 19.72
N ASP A 56 -2.41 1.58 19.89
CA ASP A 56 -1.07 1.30 20.40
C ASP A 56 0.04 1.36 19.33
N GLY A 57 -0.29 1.85 18.13
CA GLY A 57 0.68 2.09 17.07
C GLY A 57 1.15 0.82 16.37
N TYR A 58 0.29 -0.19 16.18
CA TYR A 58 0.56 -1.29 15.24
C TYR A 58 -0.02 -0.95 13.87
N PRO A 59 0.81 -0.57 12.87
CA PRO A 59 0.33 -0.25 11.54
C PRO A 59 -0.08 -1.52 10.78
N SER A 60 -1.13 -1.38 9.96
CA SER A 60 -1.50 -2.37 8.95
C SER A 60 -1.73 -1.65 7.61
N GLY A 61 -1.79 -2.40 6.53
CA GLY A 61 -2.25 -1.87 5.26
C GLY A 61 -2.64 -2.96 4.29
N ARG A 62 -3.50 -2.59 3.32
CA ARG A 62 -3.98 -3.45 2.24
C ARG A 62 -4.47 -2.61 1.08
N VAL A 63 -4.62 -3.20 -0.10
CA VAL A 63 -5.26 -2.51 -1.22
C VAL A 63 -6.78 -2.64 -1.11
N VAL A 64 -7.47 -1.53 -1.32
CA VAL A 64 -8.93 -1.43 -1.43
C VAL A 64 -9.29 -0.67 -2.70
N LEU A 65 -10.58 -0.61 -3.04
CA LEU A 65 -11.07 0.16 -4.18
C LEU A 65 -11.69 1.47 -3.71
N LEU A 66 -11.22 2.57 -4.28
CA LEU A 66 -11.87 3.87 -4.15
C LEU A 66 -13.25 3.83 -4.83
N LYS A 67 -14.27 4.28 -4.10
CA LYS A 67 -15.67 4.33 -4.56
C LYS A 67 -16.09 5.72 -5.02
N ARG A 68 -15.66 6.74 -4.28
CA ARG A 68 -15.94 8.15 -4.60
C ARG A 68 -14.82 9.02 -4.08
N PHE A 69 -14.63 10.17 -4.70
CA PHE A 69 -13.84 11.25 -4.12
C PHE A 69 -14.51 12.60 -4.39
N GLY A 70 -14.16 13.64 -3.65
CA GLY A 70 -14.71 14.98 -3.87
C GLY A 70 -14.38 15.93 -2.73
N LYS A 71 -15.15 17.02 -2.64
CA LYS A 71 -15.02 18.02 -1.57
C LYS A 71 -15.02 17.40 -0.16
N GLU A 72 -15.84 16.38 0.07
CA GLU A 72 -15.95 15.74 1.38
C GLU A 72 -14.78 14.81 1.72
N GLY A 73 -13.99 14.39 0.72
CA GLY A 73 -12.89 13.45 0.90
C GLY A 73 -13.00 12.21 0.01
N PHE A 74 -12.44 11.10 0.47
CA PHE A 74 -12.28 9.85 -0.29
C PHE A 74 -13.05 8.71 0.36
N THR A 75 -13.96 8.08 -0.39
CA THR A 75 -14.83 7.01 0.11
C THR A 75 -14.34 5.64 -0.36
N PHE A 76 -14.24 4.68 0.56
CA PHE A 76 -13.86 3.28 0.32
C PHE A 76 -14.70 2.36 1.22
N SER A 77 -14.78 1.06 0.91
CA SER A 77 -15.76 0.16 1.55
C SER A 77 -15.19 -1.20 2.00
N PRO A 78 -14.27 -1.24 2.99
CA PRO A 78 -14.01 -2.45 3.75
C PRO A 78 -15.20 -2.76 4.68
N HIS A 79 -15.31 -4.00 5.13
CA HIS A 79 -16.31 -4.36 6.14
C HIS A 79 -15.98 -3.71 7.49
N PHE A 80 -17.00 -3.33 8.26
CA PHE A 80 -16.84 -2.66 9.55
C PHE A 80 -16.18 -3.53 10.63
N ASN A 81 -16.32 -4.86 10.52
CA ASN A 81 -15.72 -5.83 11.42
C ASN A 81 -14.36 -6.39 10.92
N SER A 82 -13.89 -5.90 9.76
CA SER A 82 -12.55 -6.25 9.28
C SER A 82 -11.48 -5.70 10.22
N ARG A 83 -10.24 -6.20 10.11
CA ARG A 83 -9.12 -5.67 10.90
C ARG A 83 -9.00 -4.14 10.82
N ILE A 84 -9.16 -3.58 9.62
CA ILE A 84 -9.12 -2.12 9.40
C ILE A 84 -10.35 -1.43 9.98
N GLY A 85 -11.52 -2.06 9.90
CA GLY A 85 -12.73 -1.53 10.55
C GLY A 85 -12.55 -1.41 12.07
N ASN A 86 -12.00 -2.44 12.70
CA ASN A 86 -11.66 -2.43 14.13
C ASN A 86 -10.61 -1.36 14.46
N ASP A 87 -9.56 -1.20 13.63
CA ASP A 87 -8.59 -0.12 13.80
C ASP A 87 -9.29 1.26 13.81
N PHE A 88 -10.30 1.49 12.95
CA PHE A 88 -11.02 2.77 12.87
C PHE A 88 -11.99 3.02 14.02
N GLU A 89 -12.55 1.98 14.66
CA GLU A 89 -13.38 2.16 15.85
C GLU A 89 -12.56 2.74 17.01
N GLU A 90 -11.30 2.34 17.16
CA GLU A 90 -10.42 2.80 18.25
C GLU A 90 -9.54 3.99 17.87
N ASN A 91 -9.17 4.08 16.58
CA ASN A 91 -8.26 5.08 16.04
C ASN A 91 -8.68 5.50 14.62
N PRO A 92 -9.63 6.45 14.50
CA PRO A 92 -10.26 6.84 13.23
C PRO A 92 -9.35 7.71 12.35
N LYS A 93 -8.14 7.22 12.04
CA LYS A 93 -7.15 7.89 11.19
C LYS A 93 -6.65 6.93 10.13
N ALA A 94 -6.39 7.44 8.93
CA ALA A 94 -5.86 6.63 7.85
C ALA A 94 -4.95 7.39 6.89
N ALA A 95 -4.21 6.64 6.10
CA ALA A 95 -3.58 7.12 4.88
C ALA A 95 -4.00 6.30 3.67
N LEU A 96 -4.22 6.95 2.54
CA LEU A 96 -4.44 6.32 1.24
C LEU A 96 -3.22 6.60 0.35
N THR A 97 -2.70 5.60 -0.35
CA THR A 97 -1.63 5.75 -1.34
C THR A 97 -2.06 5.16 -2.67
N PHE A 98 -2.19 6.01 -3.69
CA PHE A 98 -2.40 5.63 -5.08
C PHE A 98 -1.07 5.51 -5.79
N TYR A 99 -0.93 4.55 -6.70
CA TYR A 99 0.22 4.44 -7.58
C TYR A 99 -0.21 4.01 -8.98
N TRP A 100 0.22 4.78 -9.98
CA TRP A 100 0.07 4.45 -11.38
C TRP A 100 1.48 4.26 -11.97
N GLU A 101 1.92 3.01 -12.01
CA GLU A 101 3.29 2.57 -12.33
C GLU A 101 3.77 3.12 -13.67
N HIS A 102 2.98 2.94 -14.73
CA HIS A 102 3.28 3.39 -16.08
C HIS A 102 3.51 4.92 -16.19
N PHE A 103 2.93 5.70 -15.28
CA PHE A 103 3.15 7.15 -15.20
C PHE A 103 4.23 7.55 -14.20
N SER A 104 4.73 6.60 -13.40
CA SER A 104 5.56 6.86 -12.22
C SER A 104 4.94 7.93 -11.30
N ARG A 105 3.63 7.84 -11.07
CA ARG A 105 2.88 8.81 -10.25
C ARG A 105 2.33 8.16 -9.00
N SER A 106 2.44 8.83 -7.87
CA SER A 106 1.73 8.43 -6.66
C SER A 106 1.05 9.61 -5.98
N VAL A 107 -0.09 9.35 -5.35
CA VAL A 107 -0.79 10.34 -4.51
C VAL A 107 -0.97 9.75 -3.13
N ARG A 108 -0.54 10.48 -2.10
CA ARG A 108 -0.78 10.14 -0.71
C ARG A 108 -1.83 11.07 -0.12
N VAL A 109 -2.84 10.51 0.53
CA VAL A 109 -3.86 11.25 1.26
C VAL A 109 -3.80 10.82 2.72
N GLU A 110 -3.86 11.74 3.67
CA GLU A 110 -3.96 11.44 5.10
C GLU A 110 -5.11 12.23 5.70
N GLY A 111 -5.82 11.63 6.65
CA GLY A 111 -6.98 12.27 7.24
C GLY A 111 -7.68 11.43 8.29
N ASP A 112 -8.73 12.04 8.85
CA ASP A 112 -9.65 11.36 9.77
C ASP A 112 -10.65 10.52 8.98
N VAL A 113 -11.11 9.42 9.59
CA VAL A 113 -12.02 8.46 9.00
C VAL A 113 -13.33 8.44 9.76
N GLU A 114 -14.45 8.50 9.04
CA GLU A 114 -15.79 8.32 9.60
C GLU A 114 -16.59 7.32 8.76
N LYS A 115 -17.61 6.70 9.37
CA LYS A 115 -18.58 5.91 8.61
C LYS A 115 -19.34 6.84 7.67
N ALA A 116 -19.39 6.48 6.39
CA ALA A 116 -20.21 7.17 5.41
C ALA A 116 -21.70 7.05 5.78
N SER A 117 -22.55 7.91 5.21
CA SER A 117 -23.97 7.90 5.55
C SER A 117 -24.63 6.56 5.22
N LEU A 118 -25.67 6.19 5.98
CA LEU A 118 -26.44 4.95 5.73
C LEU A 118 -27.01 4.91 4.30
N SER A 119 -27.44 6.05 3.77
CA SER A 119 -27.93 6.17 2.40
C SER A 119 -26.86 5.89 1.35
N GLU A 120 -25.63 6.38 1.56
CA GLU A 120 -24.49 6.07 0.68
C GLU A 120 -24.09 4.61 0.78
N GLY A 121 -24.15 3.99 1.97
CA GLY A 121 -23.91 2.56 2.16
C GLY A 121 -24.91 1.70 1.40
N GLU A 122 -26.20 2.02 1.47
CA GLU A 122 -27.26 1.32 0.75
C GLU A 122 -27.09 1.47 -0.77
N GLU A 123 -26.95 2.70 -1.26
CA GLU A 123 -26.76 2.98 -2.68
C GLU A 123 -25.54 2.24 -3.25
N ASN A 124 -24.42 2.25 -2.52
CA ASN A 124 -23.21 1.55 -2.94
C ASN A 124 -23.40 0.03 -2.97
N PHE A 125 -24.12 -0.56 -2.01
CA PHE A 125 -24.39 -2.00 -2.00
C PHE A 125 -25.29 -2.39 -3.19
N ARG A 126 -26.37 -1.64 -3.41
CA ARG A 126 -27.36 -1.92 -4.47
C ARG A 126 -26.79 -1.82 -5.88
N LYS A 127 -25.78 -0.97 -6.09
CA LYS A 127 -25.09 -0.83 -7.39
C LYS A 127 -24.07 -1.94 -7.67
N ARG A 128 -23.78 -2.82 -6.71
CA ARG A 128 -22.82 -3.92 -6.92
C ARG A 128 -23.42 -4.99 -7.82
N PRO A 129 -22.61 -5.68 -8.65
CA PRO A 129 -23.06 -6.89 -9.33
C PRO A 129 -23.60 -7.93 -8.33
N TYR A 130 -24.52 -8.79 -8.78
CA TYR A 130 -25.21 -9.75 -7.92
C TYR A 130 -24.23 -10.63 -7.12
N GLU A 131 -23.20 -11.15 -7.79
CA GLU A 131 -22.16 -12.00 -7.21
C GLU A 131 -21.39 -11.27 -6.10
N HIS A 132 -21.16 -9.96 -6.26
CA HIS A 132 -20.50 -9.12 -5.26
C HIS A 132 -21.40 -8.81 -4.06
N GLN A 133 -22.72 -8.85 -4.21
CA GLN A 133 -23.68 -8.72 -3.11
C GLN A 133 -23.71 -10.02 -2.30
N ILE A 134 -23.73 -11.16 -2.99
CA ILE A 134 -23.66 -12.50 -2.36
C ILE A 134 -22.34 -12.65 -1.58
N ALA A 135 -21.20 -12.30 -2.18
CA ALA A 135 -19.90 -12.38 -1.50
C ALA A 135 -19.84 -11.51 -0.24
N ALA A 136 -20.45 -10.32 -0.28
CA ALA A 136 -20.54 -9.42 0.88
C ALA A 136 -21.44 -9.99 1.99
N LEU A 137 -22.51 -10.71 1.65
CA LEU A 137 -23.39 -11.38 2.61
C LEU A 137 -22.75 -12.62 3.23
N LEU A 138 -21.96 -13.37 2.43
CA LEU A 138 -21.23 -14.54 2.87
C LEU A 138 -20.07 -14.22 3.81
N SER A 139 -19.35 -13.14 3.54
CA SER A 139 -18.03 -12.87 4.14
C SER A 139 -18.10 -12.08 5.45
N ASP A 140 -17.67 -12.70 6.55
CA ASP A 140 -17.16 -11.99 7.72
C ASP A 140 -15.67 -11.68 7.49
N GLN A 141 -15.42 -10.61 6.74
CA GLN A 141 -14.12 -10.34 6.14
C GLN A 141 -12.97 -10.32 7.16
N SER A 142 -11.92 -11.10 6.88
CA SER A 142 -10.71 -11.28 7.72
C SER A 142 -10.87 -12.19 8.94
N GLN A 143 -11.99 -12.88 9.10
CA GLN A 143 -12.12 -13.98 10.07
C GLN A 143 -11.60 -15.31 9.49
N PRO A 144 -11.19 -16.28 10.33
CA PRO A 144 -10.82 -17.61 9.87
C PRO A 144 -11.99 -18.32 9.17
N ALA A 145 -11.69 -19.01 8.07
CA ALA A 145 -12.62 -19.84 7.32
C ALA A 145 -12.12 -21.30 7.30
N GLU A 146 -13.04 -22.25 7.29
CA GLU A 146 -12.72 -23.69 7.36
C GLU A 146 -11.99 -24.18 6.11
N SER A 147 -12.54 -23.88 4.92
CA SER A 147 -11.92 -24.22 3.65
C SER A 147 -12.52 -23.44 2.49
N ARG A 148 -11.82 -23.40 1.34
CA ARG A 148 -12.38 -22.86 0.09
C ARG A 148 -13.66 -23.60 -0.34
N LYS A 149 -13.70 -24.92 -0.15
CA LYS A 149 -14.86 -25.75 -0.53
C LYS A 149 -16.10 -25.39 0.30
N ASP A 150 -15.92 -25.11 1.59
CA ASP A 150 -16.99 -24.62 2.46
C ASP A 150 -17.50 -23.24 2.01
N LEU A 151 -16.60 -22.30 1.68
CA LEU A 151 -16.97 -20.98 1.14
C LEU A 151 -17.77 -21.09 -0.16
N GLN A 152 -17.34 -21.96 -1.09
CA GLN A 152 -18.04 -22.18 -2.36
C GLN A 152 -19.42 -22.81 -2.17
N LYS A 153 -19.54 -23.75 -1.23
CA LYS A 153 -20.81 -24.38 -0.87
C LYS A 153 -21.79 -23.34 -0.31
N LYS A 154 -21.39 -22.59 0.72
CA LYS A 154 -22.20 -21.53 1.32
C LYS A 154 -22.56 -20.42 0.32
N GLY A 155 -21.63 -20.05 -0.55
CA GLY A 155 -21.89 -19.10 -1.64
C GLY A 155 -22.96 -19.60 -2.62
N SER A 156 -22.91 -20.87 -3.00
CA SER A 156 -23.91 -21.50 -3.88
C SER A 156 -25.30 -21.56 -3.23
N GLU A 157 -25.37 -21.88 -1.94
CA GLU A 157 -26.60 -21.88 -1.15
C GLU A 157 -27.24 -20.49 -1.10
N LEU A 158 -26.44 -19.44 -0.84
CA LEU A 158 -26.91 -18.04 -0.88
C LEU A 158 -27.37 -17.62 -2.28
N MET A 159 -26.63 -18.01 -3.33
CA MET A 159 -27.05 -17.73 -4.71
C MET A 159 -28.38 -18.40 -5.07
N GLN A 160 -28.66 -19.59 -4.52
CA GLN A 160 -29.93 -20.27 -4.70
C GLN A 160 -31.05 -19.61 -3.89
N GLN A 161 -30.76 -19.22 -2.64
CA GLN A 161 -31.70 -18.54 -1.76
C GLN A 161 -32.14 -17.19 -2.34
N PHE A 162 -31.21 -16.41 -2.89
CA PHE A 162 -31.47 -15.07 -3.44
C PHE A 162 -31.53 -15.05 -4.98
N LYS A 163 -31.81 -16.20 -5.61
CA LYS A 163 -31.99 -16.31 -7.06
C LYS A 163 -33.14 -15.43 -7.58
N ILE A 164 -34.17 -15.24 -6.74
CA ILE A 164 -35.32 -14.38 -7.00
C ILE A 164 -35.49 -13.48 -5.77
N GLY A 165 -35.48 -12.16 -5.98
CA GLY A 165 -35.60 -11.17 -4.92
C GLY A 165 -34.32 -10.35 -4.71
N GLU A 166 -34.34 -9.49 -3.70
CA GLU A 166 -33.21 -8.61 -3.39
C GLU A 166 -32.28 -9.26 -2.36
N VAL A 167 -30.97 -9.19 -2.60
CA VAL A 167 -29.98 -9.59 -1.60
C VAL A 167 -30.01 -8.54 -0.47
N PRO A 168 -30.22 -8.93 0.80
CA PRO A 168 -30.21 -7.98 1.90
C PRO A 168 -28.79 -7.44 2.11
N LYS A 169 -28.67 -6.13 2.32
CA LYS A 169 -27.40 -5.52 2.71
C LYS A 169 -27.03 -5.98 4.12
N PRO A 170 -25.85 -6.57 4.34
CA PRO A 170 -25.40 -6.92 5.69
C PRO A 170 -25.28 -5.66 6.56
N SER A 171 -25.61 -5.77 7.85
CA SER A 171 -25.46 -4.67 8.82
C SER A 171 -24.01 -4.23 8.97
N GLN A 172 -23.08 -5.18 8.87
CA GLN A 172 -21.62 -4.98 8.89
C GLN A 172 -21.04 -4.40 7.58
N TRP A 173 -21.86 -4.25 6.54
CA TRP A 173 -21.43 -3.71 5.26
C TRP A 173 -21.77 -2.21 5.15
N GLY A 174 -20.74 -1.42 4.87
CA GLY A 174 -20.86 0.01 4.65
C GLY A 174 -19.62 0.60 3.99
N ALA A 175 -19.51 1.91 4.05
CA ALA A 175 -18.37 2.65 3.52
C ALA A 175 -17.79 3.56 4.60
N TYR A 176 -16.52 3.89 4.43
CA TYR A 176 -15.83 4.90 5.20
C TYR A 176 -15.51 6.10 4.31
N LEU A 177 -15.56 7.28 4.88
CA LEU A 177 -15.11 8.53 4.29
C LEU A 177 -13.83 8.96 5.01
N LEU A 178 -12.75 9.15 4.25
CA LEU A 178 -11.54 9.82 4.74
C LEU A 178 -11.60 11.30 4.40
N ARG A 179 -11.60 12.15 5.41
CA ARG A 179 -11.53 13.62 5.31
C ARG A 179 -10.08 14.08 5.30
N PRO A 180 -9.55 14.55 4.16
CA PRO A 180 -8.11 14.76 4.02
C PRO A 180 -7.61 15.99 4.78
N HIS A 181 -6.56 15.83 5.57
CA HIS A 181 -5.77 16.91 6.14
C HIS A 181 -4.52 17.23 5.32
N LEU A 182 -4.05 16.24 4.56
CA LEU A 182 -2.86 16.31 3.73
C LEU A 182 -3.06 15.51 2.45
N ILE A 183 -2.66 16.09 1.31
CA ILE A 183 -2.58 15.39 0.02
C ILE A 183 -1.21 15.69 -0.60
N GLU A 184 -0.40 14.66 -0.83
CA GLU A 184 0.93 14.76 -1.44
C GLU A 184 0.94 14.07 -2.80
N PHE A 185 1.28 14.82 -3.85
CA PHE A 185 1.52 14.31 -5.19
C PHE A 185 3.01 14.07 -5.38
N TRP A 186 3.35 12.94 -5.98
CA TRP A 186 4.73 12.57 -6.30
C TRP A 186 4.82 12.11 -7.75
N GLN A 187 5.81 12.63 -8.45
CA GLN A 187 6.17 12.26 -9.82
C GLN A 187 7.61 11.74 -9.83
N GLY A 188 7.78 10.51 -10.27
CA GLY A 188 9.07 9.88 -10.47
C GLY A 188 9.89 10.60 -11.53
N GLN A 189 11.20 10.58 -11.34
CA GLN A 189 12.21 11.19 -12.21
C GLN A 189 13.37 10.19 -12.35
N THR A 190 14.14 10.30 -13.43
CA THR A 190 15.30 9.40 -13.67
C THR A 190 16.41 9.55 -12.64
N ASP A 191 16.49 10.73 -12.00
CA ASP A 191 17.38 11.00 -10.87
C ASP A 191 16.64 10.86 -9.53
N ARG A 192 17.32 11.12 -8.42
CA ARG A 192 16.67 11.13 -7.08
C ARG A 192 15.88 12.41 -6.81
N LEU A 193 15.84 13.36 -7.74
CA LEU A 193 15.15 14.63 -7.62
C LEU A 193 13.70 14.48 -8.11
N HIS A 194 12.95 13.60 -7.46
CA HIS A 194 11.53 13.44 -7.72
C HIS A 194 10.76 14.70 -7.34
N ASP A 195 9.75 15.05 -8.13
CA ASP A 195 8.88 16.18 -7.82
C ASP A 195 7.87 15.78 -6.75
N ARG A 196 7.66 16.67 -5.78
CA ARG A 196 6.68 16.50 -4.70
C ARG A 196 5.97 17.80 -4.45
N ILE A 197 4.64 17.77 -4.52
CA ILE A 197 3.80 18.91 -4.16
C ILE A 197 2.83 18.45 -3.09
N ARG A 198 2.83 19.17 -1.96
CA ARG A 198 2.01 18.84 -0.79
C ARG A 198 0.99 19.93 -0.55
N PHE A 199 -0.26 19.53 -0.49
CA PHE A 199 -1.38 20.31 -0.01
C PHE A 199 -1.68 19.93 1.44
N ARG A 200 -1.99 20.92 2.27
CA ARG A 200 -2.44 20.74 3.66
C ARG A 200 -3.55 21.73 3.96
N ILE A 201 -4.35 21.44 4.99
CA ILE A 201 -5.28 22.44 5.52
C ILE A 201 -4.47 23.69 5.95
N PRO A 202 -4.90 24.89 5.54
CA PRO A 202 -4.25 26.14 5.96
C PRO A 202 -4.33 26.31 7.49
N LYS A 203 -3.31 26.92 8.08
CA LYS A 203 -3.38 27.35 9.48
C LYS A 203 -4.28 28.59 9.58
N GLU A 204 -4.75 28.90 10.78
CA GLU A 204 -5.51 30.14 11.03
C GLU A 204 -4.77 31.36 10.46
N GLY A 205 -5.45 32.15 9.62
CA GLY A 205 -4.87 33.30 8.91
C GLY A 205 -4.27 33.02 7.53
N GLU A 206 -4.16 31.75 7.10
CA GLU A 206 -3.78 31.39 5.73
C GLU A 206 -5.03 31.29 4.82
N PRO A 207 -4.97 31.71 3.53
CA PRO A 207 -6.13 31.73 2.64
C PRO A 207 -6.60 30.33 2.22
N ASP A 208 -7.92 30.15 2.12
CA ASP A 208 -8.57 28.89 1.72
C ASP A 208 -8.75 28.78 0.18
N ASN A 209 -8.68 27.55 -0.35
CA ASN A 209 -8.86 27.25 -1.78
C ASN A 209 -9.84 26.07 -1.97
N VAL A 210 -10.97 26.35 -2.64
CA VAL A 210 -12.20 25.53 -2.65
C VAL A 210 -12.09 24.27 -3.52
N LEU A 211 -12.69 23.15 -3.04
CA LEU A 211 -12.74 21.80 -3.65
C LEU A 211 -14.03 21.51 -4.47
N THR A 212 -13.95 20.60 -5.46
CA THR A 212 -15.06 20.13 -6.35
C THR A 212 -15.42 18.64 -6.13
N LYS A 213 -16.62 18.20 -6.54
CA LYS A 213 -17.17 16.81 -6.35
C LYS A 213 -17.29 16.05 -7.69
N GLN A 214 -16.91 14.76 -7.77
CA GLN A 214 -17.29 13.82 -8.86
C GLN A 214 -17.31 12.34 -8.42
N GLY A 215 -18.22 11.53 -8.99
CA GLY A 215 -18.38 10.10 -8.70
C GLY A 215 -17.62 9.18 -9.66
N LEU A 216 -17.30 7.96 -9.22
CA LEU A 216 -16.58 6.94 -9.99
C LEU A 216 -17.38 5.63 -10.13
N GLN A 217 -17.23 4.96 -11.28
CA GLN A 217 -17.64 3.56 -11.49
C GLN A 217 -16.59 2.81 -12.31
N ARG A 218 -16.10 1.67 -11.79
CA ARG A 218 -15.61 0.51 -12.55
C ARG A 218 -15.49 -0.71 -11.62
N GLY A 219 -15.69 -1.90 -12.17
CA GLY A 219 -15.62 -3.19 -11.48
C GLY A 219 -14.31 -3.94 -11.77
N PHE A 220 -13.94 -4.80 -10.83
CA PHE A 220 -12.74 -5.64 -10.81
C PHE A 220 -12.69 -6.61 -12.00
N GLN A 221 -11.56 -6.69 -12.71
CA GLN A 221 -11.29 -7.68 -13.76
C GLN A 221 -10.02 -8.48 -13.41
N GLY A 222 -10.16 -9.73 -12.98
CA GLY A 222 -9.02 -10.60 -12.69
C GLY A 222 -9.40 -12.08 -12.64
N GLY A 223 -8.61 -12.93 -13.31
CA GLY A 223 -8.78 -14.39 -13.35
C GLY A 223 -7.46 -15.10 -13.02
N GLY A 224 -7.06 -15.05 -11.75
CA GLY A 224 -5.81 -15.66 -11.26
C GLY A 224 -5.88 -17.18 -11.10
N LYS A 225 -4.70 -17.82 -10.98
CA LYS A 225 -4.57 -19.24 -10.63
C LYS A 225 -5.01 -19.47 -9.17
N LEU A 226 -5.63 -20.61 -8.85
CA LEU A 226 -6.03 -20.96 -7.48
C LEU A 226 -4.82 -20.97 -6.52
N LEU A 227 -5.04 -20.56 -5.26
CA LEU A 227 -4.09 -20.70 -4.16
C LEU A 227 -4.72 -21.60 -3.09
N LEU A 228 -4.50 -22.91 -3.21
CA LEU A 228 -4.97 -23.90 -2.24
C LEU A 228 -3.90 -24.19 -1.19
N GLU A 229 -4.32 -24.53 0.03
CA GLU A 229 -3.43 -24.90 1.13
C GLU A 229 -2.52 -26.06 0.74
N GLU A 230 -3.04 -27.00 -0.03
CA GLU A 230 -2.38 -28.20 -0.54
C GLU A 230 -1.24 -27.88 -1.52
N GLU A 231 -1.34 -26.76 -2.23
CA GLU A 231 -0.39 -26.31 -3.25
C GLU A 231 0.79 -25.50 -2.66
N ILE A 232 0.72 -25.16 -1.38
CA ILE A 232 1.85 -24.60 -0.61
C ILE A 232 2.76 -25.77 -0.21
N ILE A 233 3.71 -26.10 -1.09
CA ILE A 233 4.61 -27.26 -0.93
C ILE A 233 5.50 -27.14 0.31
N LYS A 234 5.93 -25.91 0.64
CA LYS A 234 6.69 -25.60 1.87
C LYS A 234 5.89 -24.66 2.73
N LYS A 235 5.66 -25.01 3.99
CA LYS A 235 4.81 -24.24 4.92
C LYS A 235 5.58 -23.12 5.62
N ASP A 236 6.61 -22.59 4.97
CA ASP A 236 7.33 -21.38 5.36
C ASP A 236 6.87 -20.19 4.47
N PRO A 237 6.37 -19.09 5.07
CA PRO A 237 5.87 -17.96 4.30
C PRO A 237 6.96 -17.24 3.48
N SER A 238 8.22 -17.24 3.92
CA SER A 238 9.31 -16.62 3.15
C SER A 238 9.61 -17.38 1.86
N ASP A 239 9.42 -18.70 1.85
CA ASP A 239 9.57 -19.52 0.63
C ASP A 239 8.41 -19.27 -0.35
N LEU A 240 7.18 -19.11 0.14
CA LEU A 240 6.03 -18.73 -0.70
C LEU A 240 6.21 -17.33 -1.30
N PHE A 241 6.67 -16.36 -0.50
CA PHE A 241 7.02 -15.02 -1.00
C PHE A 241 8.07 -15.09 -2.10
N ARG A 242 9.17 -15.85 -1.88
CA ARG A 242 10.24 -16.00 -2.88
C ARG A 242 9.70 -16.55 -4.19
N LYS A 243 8.85 -17.58 -4.13
CA LYS A 243 8.23 -18.16 -5.32
C LYS A 243 7.39 -17.13 -6.10
N TRP A 244 6.50 -16.41 -5.42
CA TRP A 244 5.68 -15.39 -6.08
C TRP A 244 6.51 -14.24 -6.64
N TYR A 245 7.54 -13.80 -5.90
CA TYR A 245 8.44 -12.75 -6.35
C TYR A 245 9.20 -13.14 -7.62
N GLU A 246 9.76 -14.35 -7.71
CA GLU A 246 10.46 -14.79 -8.93
C GLU A 246 9.49 -14.92 -10.12
N GLU A 247 8.26 -15.41 -9.91
CA GLU A 247 7.25 -15.44 -10.98
C GLU A 247 6.93 -14.03 -11.53
N VAL A 248 6.83 -13.03 -10.63
CA VAL A 248 6.53 -11.65 -11.00
C VAL A 248 7.71 -10.97 -11.67
N LYS A 249 8.92 -11.22 -11.17
CA LYS A 249 10.17 -10.63 -11.67
C LYS A 249 10.47 -11.05 -13.12
N GLU A 250 10.09 -12.26 -13.51
CA GLU A 250 10.28 -12.74 -14.89
C GLU A 250 9.17 -12.26 -15.85
N ASP A 251 8.13 -11.58 -15.35
CA ASP A 251 7.01 -11.11 -16.18
C ASP A 251 7.29 -9.74 -16.80
N PRO A 252 7.30 -9.62 -18.15
CA PRO A 252 7.60 -8.36 -18.83
C PRO A 252 6.53 -7.27 -18.64
N ARG A 253 5.37 -7.59 -18.05
CA ARG A 253 4.31 -6.62 -17.74
C ARG A 253 4.57 -5.88 -16.42
N THR A 254 5.43 -6.42 -15.56
CA THR A 254 5.78 -5.77 -14.29
C THR A 254 7.04 -4.92 -14.48
N GLU A 255 6.94 -3.60 -14.32
CA GLU A 255 8.10 -2.72 -14.50
C GLU A 255 8.99 -2.70 -13.25
N GLU A 256 8.41 -2.72 -12.05
CA GLU A 256 9.12 -2.65 -10.78
C GLU A 256 8.62 -3.71 -9.76
N PRO A 257 9.07 -4.97 -9.85
CA PRO A 257 8.61 -6.06 -8.98
C PRO A 257 9.00 -5.86 -7.51
N THR A 258 10.00 -5.01 -7.22
CA THR A 258 10.46 -4.69 -5.87
C THR A 258 9.66 -3.58 -5.19
N ALA A 259 8.73 -2.92 -5.90
CA ALA A 259 7.90 -1.89 -5.34
C ALA A 259 7.00 -2.45 -4.23
N MET A 260 7.06 -1.82 -3.04
CA MET A 260 6.22 -2.16 -1.91
C MET A 260 5.71 -0.90 -1.23
N TYR A 261 4.47 -0.96 -0.74
CA TYR A 261 3.95 0.05 0.16
C TYR A 261 4.47 -0.21 1.56
N LEU A 262 4.99 0.82 2.23
CA LEU A 262 5.44 0.78 3.61
C LEU A 262 4.52 1.64 4.47
N SER A 263 3.80 0.99 5.38
CA SER A 263 2.98 1.57 6.43
C SER A 263 3.80 1.74 7.71
N THR A 264 3.81 2.95 8.25
CA THR A 264 4.36 3.29 9.57
C THR A 264 3.37 4.19 10.30
N CYS A 265 3.52 4.38 11.60
CA CYS A 265 2.71 5.35 12.34
C CYS A 265 3.53 6.01 13.45
N THR A 266 3.12 7.21 13.85
CA THR A 266 3.66 7.86 15.04
C THR A 266 3.35 7.04 16.29
N LYS A 267 4.05 7.32 17.40
CA LYS A 267 3.77 6.69 18.70
C LYS A 267 2.31 6.89 19.15
N ASP A 268 1.68 8.00 18.76
CA ASP A 268 0.28 8.33 19.05
C ASP A 268 -0.72 7.76 18.04
N GLY A 269 -0.29 6.80 17.21
CA GLY A 269 -1.16 6.11 16.25
C GLY A 269 -1.64 7.01 15.10
N VAL A 270 -0.78 7.88 14.57
CA VAL A 270 -1.08 8.61 13.32
C VAL A 270 -0.42 7.86 12.15
N PRO A 271 -1.19 7.13 11.32
CA PRO A 271 -0.64 6.29 10.26
C PRO A 271 -0.15 7.10 9.06
N SER A 272 0.83 6.56 8.35
CA SER A 272 1.21 7.01 7.02
C SER A 272 1.78 5.88 6.16
N GLY A 273 1.36 5.85 4.89
CA GLY A 273 1.80 4.87 3.89
C GLY A 273 2.56 5.53 2.75
N ARG A 274 3.51 4.84 2.12
CA ARG A 274 4.15 5.28 0.86
C ARG A 274 4.84 4.14 0.15
N LEU A 275 5.09 4.30 -1.14
CA LEU A 275 5.98 3.39 -1.85
C LEU A 275 7.45 3.54 -1.44
N VAL A 276 8.08 2.40 -1.28
CA VAL A 276 9.53 2.20 -1.17
C VAL A 276 9.90 1.00 -2.04
N LEU A 277 11.20 0.78 -2.24
CA LEU A 277 11.66 -0.41 -2.93
C LEU A 277 12.31 -1.37 -1.94
N LEU A 278 11.97 -2.64 -2.08
CA LEU A 278 12.70 -3.73 -1.46
C LEU A 278 14.14 -3.75 -1.99
N ASN A 279 15.12 -3.89 -1.09
CA ASN A 279 16.51 -4.05 -1.50
C ASN A 279 16.95 -5.50 -1.48
N GLU A 280 16.56 -6.23 -0.45
CA GLU A 280 16.91 -7.63 -0.22
C GLU A 280 15.86 -8.24 0.72
N PHE A 281 15.62 -9.54 0.60
CA PHE A 281 14.82 -10.30 1.56
C PHE A 281 15.43 -11.67 1.80
N GLY A 282 15.19 -12.25 2.97
CA GLY A 282 15.71 -13.56 3.36
C GLY A 282 15.06 -14.09 4.62
N ALA A 283 15.70 -15.06 5.27
CA ALA A 283 15.20 -15.65 6.52
C ALA A 283 15.06 -14.60 7.65
N GLU A 284 15.91 -13.57 7.65
CA GLU A 284 15.87 -12.49 8.65
C GLU A 284 14.74 -11.49 8.42
N GLY A 285 14.14 -11.46 7.22
CA GLY A 285 13.08 -10.53 6.85
C GLY A 285 13.40 -9.66 5.63
N PHE A 286 12.89 -8.43 5.62
CA PHE A 286 12.87 -7.55 4.45
C PHE A 286 13.70 -6.29 4.68
N LYS A 287 14.73 -6.07 3.86
CA LYS A 287 15.63 -4.91 3.95
C LYS A 287 15.23 -3.81 2.99
N PHE A 288 15.17 -2.58 3.47
CA PHE A 288 14.92 -1.39 2.65
C PHE A 288 15.75 -0.19 3.14
N PHE A 289 16.04 0.75 2.24
CA PHE A 289 16.95 1.86 2.53
C PHE A 289 16.29 3.22 2.35
N THR A 290 16.53 4.13 3.28
CA THR A 290 15.85 5.43 3.32
C THR A 290 16.68 6.51 4.03
N HIS A 291 16.12 7.71 4.14
CA HIS A 291 16.68 8.75 5.00
C HIS A 291 16.10 8.61 6.40
N TYR A 292 16.94 8.44 7.42
CA TYR A 292 16.53 8.36 8.83
C TYR A 292 15.83 9.63 9.31
N ILE A 293 16.17 10.79 8.72
CA ILE A 293 15.55 12.09 9.04
C ILE A 293 14.21 12.33 8.32
N SER A 294 13.79 11.43 7.42
CA SER A 294 12.49 11.53 6.76
C SER A 294 11.36 11.20 7.74
N ARG A 295 10.11 11.54 7.39
CA ARG A 295 8.94 11.22 8.23
C ARG A 295 8.92 9.74 8.66
N LYS A 296 9.08 8.81 7.72
CA LYS A 296 9.09 7.37 8.03
C LYS A 296 10.25 6.96 8.93
N GLY A 297 11.42 7.61 8.79
CA GLY A 297 12.58 7.32 9.63
C GLY A 297 12.39 7.82 11.06
N GLN A 298 11.73 8.96 11.23
CA GLN A 298 11.32 9.49 12.54
C GLN A 298 10.26 8.60 13.19
N GLU A 299 9.21 8.22 12.45
CA GLU A 299 8.19 7.29 12.91
C GLU A 299 8.80 5.94 13.33
N LEU A 300 9.69 5.35 12.51
CA LEU A 300 10.38 4.10 12.84
C LEU A 300 11.34 4.20 14.03
N LYS A 301 11.89 5.40 14.29
CA LYS A 301 12.74 5.64 15.45
C LYS A 301 11.92 5.64 16.75
N GLU A 302 10.71 6.19 16.71
CA GLU A 302 9.83 6.32 17.89
C GLU A 302 8.92 5.11 18.09
N ASN A 303 8.56 4.44 17.00
CA ASN A 303 7.72 3.26 16.94
C ASN A 303 8.31 2.26 15.92
N PRO A 304 9.17 1.32 16.35
CA PRO A 304 9.90 0.41 15.49
C PRO A 304 9.00 -0.75 14.99
N ARG A 305 7.85 -0.41 14.40
CA ARG A 305 6.87 -1.35 13.85
C ARG A 305 6.46 -0.86 12.46
N ALA A 306 6.27 -1.80 11.55
CA ALA A 306 5.82 -1.49 10.20
C ALA A 306 5.00 -2.61 9.60
N ALA A 307 4.23 -2.26 8.57
CA ALA A 307 3.69 -3.22 7.63
C ALA A 307 4.19 -2.88 6.22
N ILE A 308 4.49 -3.90 5.43
CA ILE A 308 4.77 -3.77 4.00
C ILE A 308 3.73 -4.52 3.17
N THR A 309 3.43 -4.01 1.98
CA THR A 309 2.48 -4.65 1.06
C THR A 309 2.98 -4.59 -0.37
N PHE A 310 3.10 -5.76 -0.99
CA PHE A 310 3.34 -5.92 -2.42
C PHE A 310 1.98 -6.09 -3.11
N ASN A 311 1.74 -5.33 -4.18
CA ASN A 311 0.56 -5.50 -5.03
C ASN A 311 1.02 -5.74 -6.47
N TRP A 312 0.97 -7.00 -6.89
CA TRP A 312 1.32 -7.43 -8.25
C TRP A 312 0.04 -7.62 -9.05
N ILE A 313 -0.47 -6.50 -9.53
CA ILE A 313 -1.82 -6.40 -10.12
C ILE A 313 -2.03 -7.33 -11.31
N HIS A 314 -1.00 -7.51 -12.17
CA HIS A 314 -1.06 -8.40 -13.34
C HIS A 314 -1.21 -9.88 -12.97
N PHE A 315 -0.85 -10.24 -11.73
CA PHE A 315 -1.03 -11.58 -11.18
C PHE A 315 -2.28 -11.71 -10.31
N SER A 316 -2.99 -10.59 -10.07
CA SER A 316 -4.02 -10.50 -9.03
C SER A 316 -3.51 -11.01 -7.69
N ARG A 317 -2.29 -10.61 -7.29
CA ARG A 317 -1.65 -11.05 -6.05
C ARG A 317 -1.31 -9.88 -5.15
N GLU A 318 -1.56 -10.07 -3.87
CA GLU A 318 -1.11 -9.16 -2.82
C GLU A 318 -0.38 -9.97 -1.74
N VAL A 319 0.75 -9.45 -1.25
CA VAL A 319 1.44 -10.01 -0.08
C VAL A 319 1.59 -8.92 0.97
N ARG A 320 1.05 -9.16 2.16
CA ARG A 320 1.20 -8.28 3.32
C ARG A 320 2.16 -8.91 4.32
N VAL A 321 3.01 -8.09 4.91
CA VAL A 321 3.94 -8.51 5.96
C VAL A 321 3.92 -7.47 7.08
N GLU A 322 3.71 -7.90 8.32
CA GLU A 322 3.71 -7.02 9.50
C GLU A 322 4.80 -7.48 10.46
N GLY A 323 5.51 -6.54 11.10
CA GLY A 323 6.67 -6.89 11.89
C GLY A 323 7.33 -5.75 12.66
N ASP A 324 8.33 -6.12 13.46
CA ASP A 324 9.22 -5.16 14.11
C ASP A 324 10.28 -4.69 13.11
N VAL A 325 10.81 -3.49 13.31
CA VAL A 325 11.82 -2.89 12.44
C VAL A 325 13.08 -2.56 13.23
N GLU A 326 14.22 -3.00 12.71
CA GLU A 326 15.53 -2.70 13.25
C GLU A 326 16.34 -1.84 12.28
N LYS A 327 17.06 -0.84 12.81
CA LYS A 327 18.04 -0.09 12.03
C LYS A 327 19.20 -1.04 11.71
N LEU A 328 19.58 -1.14 10.44
CA LEU A 328 20.74 -1.94 10.05
C LEU A 328 22.04 -1.30 10.57
N PRO A 329 23.06 -2.12 10.86
CA PRO A 329 24.41 -1.62 11.15
C PRO A 329 24.93 -0.65 10.08
N ASP A 330 25.77 0.29 10.52
CA ASP A 330 26.26 1.36 9.66
C ASP A 330 27.19 0.83 8.55
N ASP A 331 27.96 -0.23 8.81
CA ASP A 331 28.83 -0.93 7.84
C ASP A 331 28.02 -1.59 6.72
N VAL A 332 26.89 -2.23 7.04
CA VAL A 332 25.94 -2.75 6.04
C VAL A 332 25.42 -1.61 5.15
N SER A 333 25.13 -0.46 5.76
CA SER A 333 24.68 0.73 5.03
C SER A 333 25.79 1.34 4.16
N ASP A 334 27.05 1.34 4.62
CA ASP A 334 28.21 1.81 3.86
C ASP A 334 28.43 0.98 2.58
N VAL A 335 28.37 -0.36 2.71
CA VAL A 335 28.49 -1.27 1.57
C VAL A 335 27.38 -0.99 0.56
N VAL A 336 26.12 -0.97 0.99
CA VAL A 336 25.01 -0.72 0.06
C VAL A 336 25.08 0.69 -0.54
N PHE A 337 25.50 1.71 0.20
CA PHE A 337 25.61 3.07 -0.34
C PHE A 337 26.68 3.16 -1.43
N SER A 338 27.85 2.60 -1.19
CA SER A 338 28.99 2.65 -2.13
C SER A 338 28.73 1.92 -3.44
N GLN A 339 27.89 0.88 -3.43
CA GLN A 339 27.49 0.14 -4.64
C GLN A 339 26.42 0.87 -5.48
N ARG A 340 25.75 1.90 -4.94
CA ARG A 340 24.74 2.64 -5.70
C ARG A 340 25.41 3.42 -6.83
N PRO A 341 24.77 3.56 -8.00
CA PRO A 341 25.25 4.45 -9.06
C PRO A 341 25.55 5.85 -8.53
N TYR A 342 26.63 6.47 -9.03
CA TYR A 342 27.10 7.79 -8.57
C TYR A 342 25.99 8.84 -8.49
N PHE A 343 25.12 8.92 -9.50
CA PHE A 343 24.00 9.87 -9.50
C PHE A 343 23.01 9.64 -8.34
N ARG A 344 22.83 8.39 -7.88
CA ARG A 344 21.97 8.07 -6.73
C ARG A 344 22.65 8.43 -5.40
N GLN A 345 23.98 8.31 -5.31
CA GLN A 345 24.76 8.76 -4.16
C GLN A 345 24.66 10.29 -4.01
N ILE A 346 24.94 11.02 -5.09
CA ILE A 346 24.80 12.48 -5.15
C ILE A 346 23.36 12.92 -4.85
N GLY A 347 22.37 12.28 -5.46
CA GLY A 347 20.97 12.58 -5.24
C GLY A 347 20.49 12.33 -3.79
N THR A 348 21.20 11.48 -3.04
CA THR A 348 20.95 11.31 -1.61
C THR A 348 21.46 12.51 -0.82
N LEU A 349 22.64 13.02 -1.16
CA LEU A 349 23.23 14.20 -0.51
C LEU A 349 22.53 15.51 -0.88
N SER A 350 21.91 15.58 -2.07
CA SER A 350 21.22 16.79 -2.53
C SER A 350 19.84 17.00 -1.90
N SER A 351 19.27 15.98 -1.24
CA SER A 351 17.89 16.01 -0.75
C SER A 351 17.80 15.76 0.76
N ASN A 352 17.24 16.72 1.50
CA ASN A 352 16.76 16.48 2.87
C ASN A 352 15.36 15.88 2.79
N GLN A 353 15.27 14.57 2.53
CA GLN A 353 14.02 13.88 2.19
C GLN A 353 12.87 14.25 3.17
N SER A 354 11.73 14.63 2.59
CA SER A 354 10.49 15.04 3.28
C SER A 354 10.47 16.45 3.91
N LYS A 355 11.53 17.26 3.79
CA LYS A 355 11.52 18.67 4.18
C LYS A 355 11.05 19.58 3.01
N PRO A 356 10.31 20.67 3.28
CA PRO A 356 9.99 21.66 2.27
C PRO A 356 11.26 22.25 1.63
N VAL A 357 11.18 22.56 0.33
CA VAL A 357 12.23 23.22 -0.43
C VAL A 357 11.57 24.31 -1.29
N ALA A 358 12.26 25.43 -1.50
CA ALA A 358 11.68 26.59 -2.18
C ALA A 358 11.32 26.32 -3.64
N SER A 359 12.14 25.54 -4.35
CA SER A 359 11.89 25.18 -5.76
C SER A 359 12.72 23.96 -6.17
N ARG A 360 12.40 23.42 -7.36
CA ARG A 360 13.22 22.38 -8.01
C ARG A 360 14.64 22.88 -8.30
N ASP A 361 14.81 24.14 -8.69
CA ASP A 361 16.12 24.72 -9.01
C ASP A 361 17.10 24.67 -7.84
N VAL A 362 16.61 24.84 -6.60
CA VAL A 362 17.43 24.68 -5.39
C VAL A 362 18.03 23.27 -5.30
N LEU A 363 17.27 22.25 -5.68
CA LEU A 363 17.74 20.86 -5.69
C LEU A 363 18.75 20.62 -6.82
N VAL A 364 18.47 21.13 -8.02
CA VAL A 364 19.35 21.02 -9.19
C VAL A 364 20.70 21.72 -8.94
N ASP A 365 20.68 22.92 -8.36
CA ASP A 365 21.89 23.68 -8.02
C ASP A 365 22.70 22.97 -6.92
N ARG A 366 22.03 22.40 -5.92
CA ARG A 366 22.70 21.60 -4.88
C ARG A 366 23.33 20.34 -5.48
N GLU A 367 22.63 19.65 -6.37
CA GLU A 367 23.17 18.50 -7.10
C GLU A 367 24.41 18.88 -7.92
N ARG A 368 24.35 20.00 -8.66
CA ARG A 368 25.47 20.52 -9.46
C ARG A 368 26.69 20.84 -8.60
N ARG A 369 26.50 21.47 -7.43
CA ARG A 369 27.58 21.76 -6.47
C ARG A 369 28.21 20.47 -5.93
N LEU A 370 27.39 19.49 -5.56
CA LEU A 370 27.87 18.19 -5.07
C LEU A 370 28.64 17.42 -6.15
N LYS A 371 28.19 17.45 -7.41
CA LYS A 371 28.92 16.83 -8.54
C LYS A 371 30.28 17.46 -8.82
N LYS A 372 30.47 18.74 -8.47
CA LYS A 372 31.78 19.42 -8.55
C LYS A 372 32.69 19.01 -7.39
N HIS A 373 32.12 18.85 -6.20
CA HIS A 373 32.86 18.55 -4.98
C HIS A 373 33.26 17.07 -4.85
N PHE A 374 32.31 16.15 -5.05
CA PHE A 374 32.57 14.72 -4.99
C PHE A 374 32.78 14.14 -6.38
N LYS A 375 33.75 13.24 -6.52
CA LYS A 375 33.97 12.45 -7.74
C LYS A 375 33.35 11.07 -7.58
N GLU A 376 33.11 10.40 -8.70
CA GLU A 376 32.66 9.00 -8.71
C GLU A 376 33.63 8.12 -7.90
N GLY A 377 33.07 7.19 -7.12
CA GLY A 377 33.81 6.35 -6.17
C GLY A 377 34.30 7.05 -4.89
N ARG A 378 34.04 8.36 -4.71
CA ARG A 378 34.50 9.14 -3.54
C ARG A 378 33.38 9.83 -2.75
N VAL A 379 32.12 9.42 -2.94
CA VAL A 379 30.99 9.99 -2.19
C VAL A 379 30.82 9.22 -0.87
N PRO A 380 31.05 9.83 0.30
CA PRO A 380 30.80 9.16 1.58
C PRO A 380 29.30 8.98 1.80
N ARG A 381 28.92 7.91 2.51
CA ARG A 381 27.55 7.75 2.99
C ARG A 381 27.26 8.85 4.02
N PRO A 382 26.16 9.60 3.91
CA PRO A 382 25.77 10.52 4.96
C PRO A 382 25.13 9.78 6.15
N ASP A 383 25.37 10.26 7.38
CA ASP A 383 24.83 9.68 8.61
C ASP A 383 23.29 9.60 8.64
N PHE A 384 22.62 10.47 7.89
CA PHE A 384 21.17 10.50 7.78
C PHE A 384 20.59 9.46 6.79
N TRP A 385 21.41 8.63 6.16
CA TRP A 385 20.97 7.59 5.23
C TRP A 385 21.46 6.20 5.64
N GLY A 386 20.59 5.22 5.48
CA GLY A 386 20.94 3.81 5.62
C GLY A 386 19.72 2.90 5.62
N GLY A 387 19.91 1.69 6.11
CA GLY A 387 18.97 0.59 5.96
C GLY A 387 18.15 0.27 7.22
N TYR A 388 17.01 -0.36 6.98
CA TYR A 388 16.16 -0.98 7.98
C TYR A 388 15.88 -2.42 7.59
N LEU A 389 15.72 -3.29 8.59
CA LEU A 389 15.26 -4.67 8.46
C LEU A 389 13.88 -4.79 9.11
N LEU A 390 12.86 -5.18 8.35
CA LEU A 390 11.56 -5.60 8.89
C LEU A 390 11.60 -7.09 9.17
N LYS A 391 11.49 -7.47 10.45
CA LYS A 391 11.40 -8.84 10.94
C LYS A 391 9.95 -9.30 10.96
N PRO A 392 9.53 -10.21 10.08
CA PRO A 392 8.13 -10.56 9.94
C PRO A 392 7.59 -11.29 11.17
N LYS A 393 6.40 -10.87 11.62
CA LYS A 393 5.57 -11.56 12.61
C LYS A 393 4.27 -12.10 12.02
N ILE A 394 3.84 -11.53 10.91
CA ILE A 394 2.65 -11.93 10.16
C ILE A 394 2.97 -11.85 8.67
N PHE A 395 2.51 -12.83 7.91
CA PHE A 395 2.34 -12.74 6.46
C PHE A 395 0.89 -12.96 6.10
N GLU A 396 0.41 -12.31 5.06
CA GLU A 396 -0.86 -12.66 4.40
C GLU A 396 -0.64 -12.71 2.90
N PHE A 397 -1.02 -13.83 2.28
CA PHE A 397 -1.01 -14.03 0.83
C PHE A 397 -2.45 -13.96 0.33
N TRP A 398 -2.69 -13.03 -0.58
CA TRP A 398 -3.98 -12.82 -1.21
C TRP A 398 -3.88 -13.11 -2.71
N GLN A 399 -4.82 -13.90 -3.22
CA GLN A 399 -4.95 -14.22 -4.64
C GLN A 399 -6.38 -13.93 -5.11
N GLY A 400 -6.49 -13.02 -6.08
CA GLY A 400 -7.75 -12.56 -6.66
C GLY A 400 -8.38 -13.58 -7.60
N HIS A 401 -9.71 -13.62 -7.58
CA HIS A 401 -10.57 -14.52 -8.34
C HIS A 401 -11.78 -13.77 -8.89
N ALA A 402 -12.27 -14.20 -10.05
CA ALA A 402 -13.39 -13.56 -10.75
C ALA A 402 -14.73 -13.76 -10.03
N ASP A 403 -14.87 -14.80 -9.21
CA ASP A 403 -16.05 -15.08 -8.38
C ASP A 403 -16.06 -14.30 -7.05
N HIS A 404 -15.05 -13.46 -6.82
CA HIS A 404 -14.83 -12.67 -5.59
C HIS A 404 -14.57 -13.50 -4.32
N LEU A 405 -14.44 -14.82 -4.45
CA LEU A 405 -13.98 -15.71 -3.38
C LEU A 405 -12.45 -15.76 -3.40
N HIS A 406 -11.84 -14.62 -3.06
CA HIS A 406 -10.38 -14.48 -3.04
C HIS A 406 -9.75 -15.44 -2.04
N ASP A 407 -8.62 -16.05 -2.41
CA ASP A 407 -7.85 -16.85 -1.46
C ASP A 407 -7.07 -15.91 -0.55
N ARG A 408 -7.16 -16.14 0.76
CA ARG A 408 -6.38 -15.42 1.77
C ARG A 408 -5.79 -16.42 2.73
N ILE A 409 -4.47 -16.52 2.77
CA ILE A 409 -3.75 -17.40 3.69
C ILE A 409 -2.85 -16.53 4.56
N ARG A 410 -3.12 -16.53 5.86
CA ARG A 410 -2.35 -15.80 6.86
C ARG A 410 -1.41 -16.75 7.59
N PHE A 411 -0.14 -16.35 7.72
CA PHE A 411 0.84 -16.98 8.61
C PHE A 411 1.11 -16.05 9.80
N ARG A 412 1.18 -16.60 11.02
CA ARG A 412 1.57 -15.88 12.25
C ARG A 412 2.26 -16.82 13.24
N PHE A 413 2.93 -16.27 14.24
CA PHE A 413 3.38 -17.05 15.39
C PHE A 413 2.22 -17.37 16.35
N PRO A 414 2.27 -18.53 17.03
CA PRO A 414 1.23 -18.91 17.95
C PRO A 414 1.25 -18.09 19.25
N VAL A 415 0.08 -17.86 19.85
CA VAL A 415 -0.05 -17.05 21.09
C VAL A 415 -0.17 -17.95 22.34
N SER A 416 -0.99 -19.02 22.29
CA SER A 416 -0.95 -20.16 23.24
C SER A 416 -1.87 -21.30 22.78
N ASN A 417 -1.44 -22.58 22.88
CA ASN A 417 -2.23 -23.78 22.54
C ASN A 417 -2.96 -23.73 21.17
N GLU A 418 -2.20 -23.64 20.08
CA GLU A 418 -2.70 -23.73 18.69
C GLU A 418 -1.91 -24.86 18.01
N PRO A 419 -2.45 -25.76 17.16
CA PRO A 419 -3.64 -25.64 16.30
C PRO A 419 -4.72 -26.75 16.49
N ASP A 420 -5.96 -26.45 16.09
CA ASP A 420 -7.12 -27.38 16.09
C ASP A 420 -7.18 -28.33 14.86
N GLY A 421 -6.30 -28.13 13.87
CA GLY A 421 -6.25 -28.89 12.63
C GLY A 421 -7.31 -28.51 11.59
N VAL A 422 -8.23 -27.62 11.93
CA VAL A 422 -9.39 -27.23 11.12
C VAL A 422 -9.22 -25.79 10.64
N LEU A 423 -9.28 -24.81 11.56
CA LEU A 423 -9.13 -23.38 11.23
C LEU A 423 -7.66 -22.97 11.27
N THR A 424 -6.92 -23.50 12.24
CA THR A 424 -5.51 -23.19 12.41
C THR A 424 -4.70 -24.45 12.11
N LYS A 425 -3.68 -24.32 11.27
CA LYS A 425 -2.84 -25.43 10.81
C LYS A 425 -1.38 -25.15 11.12
N GLN A 426 -0.61 -26.20 11.37
CA GLN A 426 0.81 -26.10 11.68
C GLN A 426 1.62 -25.76 10.42
N GLY A 427 2.43 -24.71 10.50
CA GLY A 427 3.45 -24.36 9.49
C GLY A 427 4.86 -24.80 9.90
N GLU A 428 5.84 -24.43 9.08
CA GLU A 428 7.26 -24.66 9.36
C GLU A 428 7.85 -23.56 10.25
N ASN A 429 9.01 -23.82 10.89
CA ASN A 429 9.76 -22.81 11.65
C ASN A 429 8.96 -22.06 12.74
N GLY A 430 7.99 -22.74 13.35
CA GLY A 430 7.15 -22.19 14.42
C GLY A 430 5.98 -21.33 13.93
N TRP A 431 5.79 -21.18 12.61
CA TRP A 431 4.61 -20.55 12.05
C TRP A 431 3.39 -21.46 12.19
N ILE A 432 2.23 -20.83 12.34
CA ILE A 432 0.92 -21.43 12.06
C ILE A 432 0.27 -20.67 10.92
N TYR A 433 -0.69 -21.30 10.24
CA TYR A 433 -1.42 -20.65 9.16
C TYR A 433 -2.92 -20.97 9.18
N GLU A 434 -3.69 -20.05 8.62
CA GLU A 434 -5.15 -20.09 8.58
C GLU A 434 -5.66 -19.45 7.29
N ARG A 435 -6.79 -19.94 6.79
CA ARG A 435 -7.50 -19.31 5.66
C ARG A 435 -8.41 -18.23 6.21
N LEU A 436 -8.46 -17.07 5.56
CA LEU A 436 -9.37 -15.98 5.93
C LEU A 436 -10.51 -15.83 4.92
N TYR A 437 -11.66 -15.36 5.40
CA TYR A 437 -12.73 -14.86 4.54
C TYR A 437 -12.26 -13.63 3.72
N PRO A 438 -12.62 -13.54 2.43
CA PRO A 438 -12.18 -12.47 1.51
C PRO A 438 -12.62 -11.06 1.92
#